data_AF-A0A4R5B3A3-F1
#
_entry.id   AF-A0A4R5B3A3-F1
#
_cell.length_a   1.000
_cell.length_b   1.000
_cell.length_c   1.000
_cell.angle_alpha   90.00
_cell.angle_beta   90.00
_cell.angle_gamma   90.00
#
_symmetry.space_group_name_H-M   'P 1'
#
loop_
_entity.id
_entity.type
_entity.pdbx_description
1 polymer ?
#
loop_
_entity_poly.entity_id
_entity_poly.type
_entity_poly.pdbx_seq_one_letter_code
_entity_poly.pdbx_strand_id
1 'polypeptide(L)'
;MRRGRVDRPRGLGHHRQIGRDVARCGPRRVRRPGGGDRPNPDLMMRRKGPRCSAVRVGEFEHSPWRGVGVAGFPRIAFDLLKQRSITRAVAHCDALLHAGVITVDEIAGLLVGRHDHGIRLARLRIPHWDGRAESVPESVLRVELVLRGTHPVPQPEVFDGDRFVARLDLAFEEAKVAVEYDRGRHADPAQAEHDRVRRDRLRALGWTVIVVTNDRLRDRVDEVIAEVAAALGVRSGVAA
;
A
#
# COMPACT_ATOMS: atom_id res chain seq x y z
N MET A 1 26.25 47.57 -24.71
CA MET A 1 25.66 48.22 -25.90
C MET A 1 24.65 47.28 -26.56
N ARG A 2 23.43 47.79 -26.84
CA ARG A 2 22.32 47.30 -27.71
C ARG A 2 21.83 45.86 -27.45
N ARG A 3 20.72 45.55 -26.75
CA ARG A 3 19.28 45.92 -26.88
C ARG A 3 18.68 45.74 -28.29
N GLY A 4 17.77 44.77 -28.42
CA GLY A 4 16.74 44.65 -29.45
C GLY A 4 15.42 44.13 -28.85
N ARG A 5 14.37 44.95 -28.90
CA ARG A 5 12.97 44.72 -28.45
C ARG A 5 12.27 43.68 -29.35
N VAL A 6 11.50 42.73 -28.79
CA VAL A 6 10.01 42.73 -28.59
C VAL A 6 9.19 43.00 -29.86
N ASP A 7 8.43 41.98 -30.30
CA ASP A 7 7.00 42.10 -30.57
C ASP A 7 6.26 40.76 -30.46
N ARG A 8 5.10 40.78 -29.79
CA ARG A 8 4.10 39.70 -29.71
C ARG A 8 3.20 39.75 -30.96
N PRO A 9 2.51 38.64 -31.27
CA PRO A 9 1.08 38.78 -31.54
C PRO A 9 0.18 37.80 -30.76
N ARG A 10 -1.02 38.32 -30.53
CA ARG A 10 -2.22 37.69 -29.95
C ARG A 10 -2.84 36.72 -30.97
N GLY A 11 -3.59 35.72 -30.50
CA GLY A 11 -4.59 35.05 -31.34
C GLY A 11 -5.08 33.70 -30.85
N LEU A 12 -6.28 33.69 -30.26
CA LEU A 12 -7.09 32.53 -29.91
C LEU A 12 -7.72 31.88 -31.16
N GLY A 13 -8.06 30.58 -31.05
CA GLY A 13 -8.88 29.80 -32.00
C GLY A 13 -8.07 28.67 -32.67
N HIS A 14 -8.51 27.43 -32.83
CA HIS A 14 -9.86 26.87 -32.80
C HIS A 14 -9.79 25.39 -32.40
N HIS A 15 -10.77 24.96 -31.60
CA HIS A 15 -11.15 23.57 -31.43
C HIS A 15 -11.45 22.93 -32.79
N ARG A 16 -10.76 21.85 -33.15
CA ARG A 16 -11.26 20.91 -34.16
C ARG A 16 -12.23 19.94 -33.50
N GLN A 17 -13.51 20.13 -33.81
CA GLN A 17 -14.53 19.11 -33.70
C GLN A 17 -14.13 17.90 -34.56
N ILE A 18 -14.15 16.71 -33.95
CA ILE A 18 -14.35 15.46 -34.68
C ILE A 18 -15.64 14.88 -34.11
N GLY A 19 -16.69 14.89 -34.93
CA GLY A 19 -18.01 14.39 -34.59
C GLY A 19 -18.21 12.93 -34.99
N ARG A 20 -19.25 12.35 -34.35
CA ARG A 20 -19.96 11.09 -34.64
C ARG A 20 -19.27 9.81 -34.11
N ASP A 21 -19.90 8.89 -33.38
CA ASP A 21 -21.32 8.61 -33.14
C ASP A 21 -21.57 8.17 -31.68
N VAL A 22 -22.47 8.86 -30.99
CA VAL A 22 -23.01 8.42 -29.70
C VAL A 22 -24.37 7.77 -29.96
N ALA A 23 -24.40 6.44 -29.98
CA ALA A 23 -25.64 5.69 -29.94
C ALA A 23 -26.40 6.05 -28.65
N ARG A 24 -27.61 6.55 -28.84
CA ARG A 24 -28.53 7.06 -27.81
C ARG A 24 -28.96 5.93 -26.87
N CYS A 25 -28.59 6.01 -25.59
CA CYS A 25 -29.34 5.36 -24.52
C CYS A 25 -30.20 6.42 -23.86
N GLY A 26 -31.52 6.37 -24.11
CA GLY A 26 -32.49 7.34 -23.61
C GLY A 26 -32.67 7.32 -22.08
N PRO A 27 -33.39 8.33 -21.53
CA PRO A 27 -33.49 8.54 -20.09
C PRO A 27 -34.33 7.44 -19.43
N ARG A 28 -33.74 6.67 -18.50
CA ARG A 28 -34.52 5.81 -17.61
C ARG A 28 -35.17 6.66 -16.53
N ARG A 29 -36.50 6.70 -16.52
CA ARG A 29 -37.32 7.36 -15.49
C ARG A 29 -37.01 6.76 -14.11
N VAL A 30 -36.59 7.59 -13.16
CA VAL A 30 -36.59 7.25 -11.74
C VAL A 30 -38.04 7.32 -11.24
N ARG A 31 -38.64 6.17 -10.90
CA ARG A 31 -39.94 6.13 -10.21
C ARG A 31 -39.75 6.63 -8.77
N ARG A 32 -40.59 7.57 -8.34
CA ARG A 32 -40.79 7.92 -6.92
C ARG A 32 -41.71 6.86 -6.28
N PRO A 33 -41.42 6.31 -5.09
CA PRO A 33 -42.41 5.56 -4.35
C PRO A 33 -43.13 6.47 -3.34
N GLY A 34 -44.44 6.59 -3.52
CA GLY A 34 -45.39 6.93 -2.47
C GLY A 34 -46.52 5.91 -2.55
N GLY A 35 -46.93 5.35 -1.40
CA GLY A 35 -48.01 4.36 -1.30
C GLY A 35 -47.53 3.09 -0.59
N GLY A 36 -48.09 2.82 0.59
CA GLY A 36 -47.57 1.85 1.55
C GLY A 36 -47.70 0.39 1.14
N ASP A 37 -46.64 -0.36 1.43
CA ASP A 37 -46.67 -1.80 1.68
C ASP A 37 -45.56 -2.08 2.70
N ARG A 38 -45.90 -2.75 3.80
CA ARG A 38 -44.88 -3.20 4.77
C ARG A 38 -44.01 -4.26 4.08
N PRO A 39 -42.67 -4.19 4.15
CA PRO A 39 -41.83 -5.18 3.51
C PRO A 39 -42.05 -6.55 4.16
N ASN A 40 -42.32 -7.55 3.32
CA ASN A 40 -42.42 -8.97 3.68
C ASN A 40 -41.08 -9.43 4.32
N PRO A 41 -41.07 -9.91 5.57
CA PRO A 41 -39.83 -10.27 6.27
C PRO A 41 -39.13 -11.52 5.71
N ASP A 42 -39.79 -12.32 4.85
CA ASP A 42 -39.26 -13.60 4.38
C ASP A 42 -38.62 -13.57 2.97
N LEU A 43 -38.30 -12.38 2.45
CA LEU A 43 -37.55 -12.23 1.18
C LEU A 43 -36.15 -11.62 1.39
N MET A 44 -35.44 -12.05 2.44
CA MET A 44 -34.00 -11.81 2.56
C MET A 44 -33.17 -12.78 1.70
N MET A 45 -33.27 -12.66 0.37
CA MET A 45 -32.21 -13.15 -0.50
C MET A 45 -31.01 -12.20 -0.39
N ARG A 46 -29.98 -12.59 0.37
CA ARG A 46 -28.67 -11.93 0.34
C ARG A 46 -28.05 -12.06 -1.06
N ARG A 47 -28.28 -11.08 -1.94
CA ARG A 47 -27.61 -11.05 -3.25
C ARG A 47 -26.13 -10.70 -3.08
N LYS A 48 -25.24 -11.48 -3.71
CA LYS A 48 -23.85 -11.06 -3.99
C LYS A 48 -23.91 -9.89 -4.96
N GLY A 49 -23.58 -8.70 -4.47
CA GLY A 49 -23.51 -7.46 -5.25
C GLY A 49 -22.55 -6.46 -4.59
N PRO A 50 -22.24 -5.34 -5.26
CA PRO A 50 -21.39 -4.31 -4.68
C PRO A 50 -22.02 -3.79 -3.37
N ARG A 51 -21.21 -3.76 -2.31
CA ARG A 51 -21.61 -3.10 -1.06
C ARG A 51 -21.40 -1.60 -1.25
N CYS A 52 -22.51 -0.89 -1.35
CA CYS A 52 -22.50 0.57 -1.48
C CYS A 52 -22.69 1.21 -0.10
N SER A 53 -21.96 2.28 0.16
CA SER A 53 -22.16 3.15 1.32
C SER A 53 -22.04 4.59 0.86
N ALA A 54 -22.92 5.46 1.36
CA ALA A 54 -22.87 6.89 1.09
C ALA A 54 -22.09 7.59 2.20
N VAL A 55 -21.15 8.44 1.81
CA VAL A 55 -20.28 9.21 2.71
C VAL A 55 -20.12 10.61 2.15
N ARG A 56 -19.85 11.60 3.01
CA ARG A 56 -19.47 12.93 2.54
C ARG A 56 -18.03 12.88 2.01
N VAL A 57 -17.83 13.46 0.84
CA VAL A 57 -16.56 13.45 0.11
C VAL A 57 -16.23 14.90 -0.21
N GLY A 58 -15.02 15.36 0.12
CA GLY A 58 -14.53 16.67 -0.28
C GLY A 58 -14.25 16.76 -1.79
N GLU A 59 -14.12 17.99 -2.31
CA GLU A 59 -13.83 18.23 -3.73
C GLU A 59 -12.52 17.57 -4.19
N PHE A 60 -11.50 17.54 -3.33
CA PHE A 60 -10.18 16.95 -3.64
C PHE A 60 -10.11 15.43 -3.41
N GLU A 61 -11.12 14.83 -2.80
CA GLU A 61 -11.15 13.38 -2.52
C GLU A 61 -11.58 12.55 -3.75
N HIS A 62 -11.93 13.19 -4.86
CA HIS A 62 -12.35 12.51 -6.07
C HIS A 62 -11.96 13.28 -7.33
N SER A 63 -11.94 12.56 -8.45
CA SER A 63 -11.79 13.12 -9.79
C SER A 63 -12.89 12.57 -10.71
N PRO A 64 -13.39 13.34 -11.68
CA PRO A 64 -14.42 12.86 -12.59
C PRO A 64 -13.84 11.89 -13.62
N TRP A 65 -14.51 10.75 -13.82
CA TRP A 65 -14.23 9.80 -14.89
C TRP A 65 -15.55 9.29 -15.49
N ARG A 66 -15.81 9.62 -16.76
CA ARG A 66 -17.03 9.23 -17.49
C ARG A 66 -18.34 9.50 -16.72
N GLY A 67 -18.41 10.63 -16.02
CA GLY A 67 -19.59 11.03 -15.23
C GLY A 67 -19.71 10.38 -13.85
N VAL A 68 -18.70 9.61 -13.43
CA VAL A 68 -18.59 9.01 -12.09
C VAL A 68 -17.40 9.61 -11.36
N GLY A 69 -17.55 9.98 -10.09
CA GLY A 69 -16.43 10.36 -9.24
C GLY A 69 -15.58 9.14 -8.89
N VAL A 70 -14.32 9.14 -9.27
CA VAL A 70 -13.32 8.14 -8.88
C VAL A 70 -12.51 8.67 -7.72
N ALA A 71 -12.35 7.87 -6.67
CA ALA A 71 -11.57 8.25 -5.49
C ALA A 71 -10.15 8.67 -5.88
N GLY A 72 -9.72 9.84 -5.41
CA GLY A 72 -8.32 10.26 -5.50
C GLY A 72 -7.44 9.43 -4.57
N PHE A 73 -6.12 9.50 -4.73
CA PHE A 73 -5.19 8.70 -3.91
C PHE A 73 -5.34 8.94 -2.39
N PRO A 74 -5.57 10.17 -1.88
CA PRO A 74 -5.81 10.38 -0.46
C PRO A 74 -7.08 9.68 0.05
N ARG A 75 -8.12 9.66 -0.79
CA ARG A 75 -9.38 8.96 -0.50
C ARG A 75 -9.17 7.45 -0.50
N ILE A 76 -8.45 6.92 -1.49
CA ILE A 76 -8.10 5.51 -1.57
C ILE A 76 -7.31 5.09 -0.31
N ALA A 77 -6.28 5.85 0.07
CA ALA A 77 -5.49 5.59 1.28
C ALA A 77 -6.37 5.58 2.53
N PHE A 78 -7.23 6.59 2.70
CA PHE A 78 -8.18 6.63 3.81
C PHE A 78 -9.15 5.43 3.83
N ASP A 79 -9.64 5.00 2.66
CA ASP A 79 -10.53 3.84 2.55
C ASP A 79 -9.79 2.51 2.87
N LEU A 80 -8.54 2.36 2.42
CA LEU A 80 -7.67 1.22 2.74
C LEU A 80 -7.37 1.15 4.23
N LEU A 81 -7.12 2.29 4.87
CA LEU A 81 -6.87 2.40 6.30
C LEU A 81 -8.01 1.89 7.19
N LYS A 82 -9.22 1.73 6.65
CA LYS A 82 -10.39 1.20 7.37
C LYS A 82 -10.59 -0.31 7.21
N GLN A 83 -9.76 -0.99 6.43
CA GLN A 83 -9.86 -2.44 6.25
C GLN A 83 -9.64 -3.20 7.56
N ARG A 84 -10.12 -4.44 7.68
CA ARG A 84 -9.99 -5.21 8.92
C ARG A 84 -8.54 -5.55 9.27
N SER A 85 -7.76 -6.01 8.30
CA SER A 85 -6.34 -6.34 8.49
C SER A 85 -5.50 -5.07 8.52
N ILE A 86 -4.79 -4.86 9.63
CA ILE A 86 -3.81 -3.76 9.76
C ILE A 86 -2.64 -3.95 8.80
N THR A 87 -2.11 -5.17 8.69
CA THR A 87 -0.97 -5.51 7.83
C THR A 87 -1.23 -5.20 6.37
N ARG A 88 -2.38 -5.62 5.83
CA ARG A 88 -2.77 -5.27 4.45
C ARG A 88 -3.10 -3.80 4.27
N ALA A 89 -3.75 -3.17 5.26
CA ALA A 89 -4.08 -1.76 5.17
C ALA A 89 -2.81 -0.91 5.08
N VAL A 90 -1.84 -1.16 5.95
CA VAL A 90 -0.54 -0.47 5.95
C VAL A 90 0.22 -0.80 4.67
N ALA A 91 0.32 -2.07 4.27
CA ALA A 91 1.08 -2.46 3.08
C ALA A 91 0.58 -1.85 1.77
N HIS A 92 -0.73 -1.70 1.59
CA HIS A 92 -1.24 -0.98 0.42
C HIS A 92 -0.97 0.53 0.51
N CYS A 93 -0.97 1.12 1.70
CA CYS A 93 -0.64 2.54 1.86
C CYS A 93 0.86 2.80 1.67
N ASP A 94 1.72 1.90 2.14
CA ASP A 94 3.16 1.93 1.85
C ASP A 94 3.43 1.90 0.35
N ALA A 95 2.69 1.09 -0.41
CA ALA A 95 2.81 1.08 -1.87
C ALA A 95 2.43 2.44 -2.51
N LEU A 96 1.45 3.15 -1.94
CA LEU A 96 1.10 4.51 -2.38
C LEU A 96 2.18 5.54 -2.00
N LEU A 97 2.77 5.42 -0.80
CA LEU A 97 3.90 6.26 -0.38
C LEU A 97 5.13 6.01 -1.24
N HIS A 98 5.46 4.75 -1.51
CA HIS A 98 6.57 4.33 -2.36
C HIS A 98 6.43 4.89 -3.78
N ALA A 99 5.21 4.89 -4.32
CA ALA A 99 4.90 5.48 -5.61
C ALA A 99 4.93 7.03 -5.61
N GLY A 100 5.07 7.67 -4.45
CA GLY A 100 5.11 9.13 -4.31
C GLY A 100 3.78 9.82 -4.63
N VAL A 101 2.66 9.09 -4.63
CA VAL A 101 1.33 9.63 -4.99
C VAL A 101 0.57 10.22 -3.80
N ILE A 102 1.08 10.01 -2.58
CA ILE A 102 0.58 10.60 -1.32
C ILE A 102 1.75 10.88 -0.38
N THR A 103 1.53 11.72 0.63
CA THR A 103 2.45 11.87 1.78
C THR A 103 1.77 11.56 3.11
N VAL A 104 2.56 11.25 4.14
CA VAL A 104 2.02 11.03 5.50
C VAL A 104 1.27 12.26 6.01
N ASP A 105 1.84 13.45 5.80
CA ASP A 105 1.26 14.72 6.25
C ASP A 105 -0.05 15.06 5.53
N GLU A 106 -0.14 14.78 4.22
CA GLU A 106 -1.36 14.96 3.45
C GLU A 106 -2.51 14.12 4.04
N ILE A 107 -2.25 12.85 4.33
CA ILE A 107 -3.25 11.96 4.91
C ILE A 107 -3.56 12.34 6.36
N ALA A 108 -2.55 12.67 7.17
CA ALA A 108 -2.76 13.12 8.54
C ALA A 108 -3.63 14.38 8.59
N GLY A 109 -3.36 15.35 7.72
CA GLY A 109 -4.16 16.56 7.52
C GLY A 109 -5.59 16.26 7.08
N LEU A 110 -5.76 15.32 6.14
CA LEU A 110 -7.09 14.85 5.74
C LEU A 110 -7.88 14.31 6.94
N LEU A 111 -7.25 13.64 7.92
CA LEU A 111 -7.97 13.08 9.07
C LEU A 111 -8.35 14.10 10.16
N VAL A 112 -7.82 15.33 10.12
CA VAL A 112 -8.12 16.37 11.12
C VAL A 112 -9.58 16.78 11.05
N GLY A 113 -10.26 16.89 12.21
CA GLY A 113 -11.66 17.32 12.29
C GLY A 113 -12.70 16.36 11.68
N ARG A 114 -12.27 15.24 11.11
CA ARG A 114 -13.16 14.21 10.56
C ARG A 114 -13.72 13.30 11.65
N HIS A 115 -14.91 12.75 11.37
CA HIS A 115 -15.67 11.86 12.26
C HIS A 115 -16.27 10.65 11.52
N ASP A 116 -15.73 10.30 10.36
CA ASP A 116 -16.18 9.15 9.56
C ASP A 116 -16.05 7.82 10.30
N HIS A 117 -16.89 6.85 9.92
CA HIS A 117 -16.73 5.48 10.39
C HIS A 117 -15.32 4.94 10.05
N GLY A 118 -14.68 4.28 11.02
CA GLY A 118 -13.33 3.72 10.86
C GLY A 118 -12.18 4.72 11.01
N ILE A 119 -12.46 6.00 11.28
CA ILE A 119 -11.39 7.00 11.40
C ILE A 119 -10.41 6.72 12.55
N ARG A 120 -10.87 6.14 13.66
CA ARG A 120 -9.99 5.73 14.76
C ARG A 120 -8.96 4.71 14.29
N LEU A 121 -9.38 3.72 13.50
CA LEU A 121 -8.47 2.74 12.90
C LEU A 121 -7.46 3.42 11.97
N ALA A 122 -7.92 4.36 11.14
CA ALA A 122 -7.03 5.10 10.25
C ALA A 122 -5.94 5.85 11.01
N ARG A 123 -6.31 6.59 12.07
CA ARG A 123 -5.34 7.31 12.92
C ARG A 123 -4.35 6.39 13.61
N LEU A 124 -4.81 5.24 14.13
CA LEU A 124 -3.95 4.27 14.81
C LEU A 124 -2.94 3.58 13.88
N ARG A 125 -3.16 3.62 12.57
CA ARG A 125 -2.35 2.88 11.58
C ARG A 125 -1.27 3.70 10.91
N ILE A 126 -1.44 5.03 10.85
CA ILE A 126 -0.43 5.95 10.29
C ILE A 126 0.97 5.75 10.88
N PRO A 127 1.14 5.55 12.21
CA PRO A 127 2.48 5.34 12.79
C PRO A 127 3.22 4.10 12.27
N HIS A 128 2.53 3.16 11.61
CA HIS A 128 3.15 1.95 11.06
C HIS A 128 3.58 2.11 9.60
N TRP A 129 3.31 3.25 8.95
CA TRP A 129 3.63 3.48 7.55
C TRP A 129 5.13 3.61 7.30
N ASP A 130 5.59 3.02 6.21
CA ASP A 130 6.97 3.17 5.72
C ASP A 130 7.02 2.93 4.20
N GLY A 131 7.28 4.00 3.44
CA GLY A 131 7.31 3.95 1.97
C GLY A 131 8.56 3.28 1.37
N ARG A 132 9.50 2.78 2.19
CA ARG A 132 10.72 2.14 1.69
C ARG A 132 10.51 0.71 1.20
N ALA A 133 9.47 0.00 1.64
CA ALA A 133 9.18 -1.34 1.17
C ALA A 133 8.90 -1.36 -0.34
N GLU A 134 9.57 -2.23 -1.09
CA GLU A 134 9.47 -2.31 -2.56
C GLU A 134 8.37 -3.28 -3.02
N SER A 135 7.67 -3.91 -2.07
CA SER A 135 6.45 -4.65 -2.34
C SER A 135 5.50 -4.77 -1.15
N VAL A 136 4.24 -5.10 -1.48
CA VAL A 136 3.20 -5.38 -0.48
C VAL A 136 3.60 -6.52 0.46
N PRO A 137 4.14 -7.67 0.02
CA PRO A 137 4.59 -8.72 0.95
C PRO A 137 5.70 -8.30 1.90
N GLU A 138 6.69 -7.53 1.44
CA GLU A 138 7.75 -6.98 2.31
C GLU A 138 7.16 -6.09 3.42
N SER A 139 6.24 -5.20 3.05
CA SER A 139 5.55 -4.36 4.04
C SER A 139 4.67 -5.20 4.99
N VAL A 140 3.95 -6.21 4.49
CA VAL A 140 3.18 -7.12 5.35
C VAL A 140 4.10 -7.78 6.38
N LEU A 141 5.26 -8.31 5.95
CA LEU A 141 6.24 -8.93 6.84
C LEU A 141 6.79 -7.94 7.87
N ARG A 142 7.13 -6.72 7.45
CA ARG A 142 7.57 -5.63 8.34
C ARG A 142 6.53 -5.34 9.42
N VAL A 143 5.26 -5.19 9.02
CA VAL A 143 4.18 -4.85 9.96
C VAL A 143 3.91 -6.01 10.91
N GLU A 144 3.95 -7.27 10.46
CA GLU A 144 3.86 -8.44 11.35
C GLU A 144 4.96 -8.44 12.42
N LEU A 145 6.20 -8.12 12.04
CA LEU A 145 7.34 -8.00 12.97
C LEU A 145 7.11 -6.87 14.00
N VAL A 146 6.66 -5.69 13.53
CA VAL A 146 6.37 -4.52 14.37
C VAL A 146 5.24 -4.80 15.36
N LEU A 147 4.16 -5.44 14.92
CA LEU A 147 3.03 -5.77 15.79
C LEU A 147 3.38 -6.79 16.87
N ARG A 148 4.49 -7.52 16.71
CA ARG A 148 4.98 -8.52 17.66
C ARG A 148 6.18 -8.03 18.47
N GLY A 149 6.45 -6.72 18.44
CA GLY A 149 7.40 -6.05 19.31
C GLY A 149 8.83 -5.99 18.79
N THR A 150 9.06 -6.26 17.51
CA THR A 150 10.38 -6.13 16.87
C THR A 150 10.37 -5.02 15.83
N HIS A 151 11.45 -4.24 15.72
CA HIS A 151 11.48 -3.05 14.88
C HIS A 151 12.57 -3.17 13.80
N PRO A 152 12.31 -3.87 12.69
CA PRO A 152 13.28 -3.98 11.61
C PRO A 152 13.42 -2.65 10.84
N VAL A 153 14.63 -2.39 10.35
CA VAL A 153 14.92 -1.32 9.39
C VAL A 153 14.67 -1.85 7.98
N PRO A 154 13.82 -1.22 7.15
CA PRO A 154 13.60 -1.62 5.77
C PRO A 154 14.64 -1.02 4.81
N GLN A 155 15.02 -1.81 3.81
CA GLN A 155 15.98 -1.46 2.76
C GLN A 155 17.37 -0.98 3.24
N PRO A 156 17.97 -1.49 4.34
CA PRO A 156 19.32 -1.10 4.72
C PRO A 156 20.36 -1.66 3.75
N GLU A 157 21.42 -0.88 3.54
CA GLU A 157 22.56 -1.23 2.71
C GLU A 157 23.69 -1.76 3.60
N VAL A 158 24.26 -2.90 3.22
CA VAL A 158 25.39 -3.53 3.92
C VAL A 158 26.66 -3.30 3.12
N PHE A 159 27.69 -2.83 3.82
CA PHE A 159 29.02 -2.57 3.27
C PHE A 159 30.10 -3.40 3.98
N ASP A 160 31.14 -3.75 3.24
CA ASP A 160 32.41 -4.32 3.75
C ASP A 160 33.54 -3.34 3.41
N GLY A 161 33.89 -2.48 4.39
CA GLY A 161 34.64 -1.25 4.11
C GLY A 161 33.83 -0.34 3.17
N ASP A 162 34.44 0.10 2.06
CA ASP A 162 33.76 0.92 1.04
C ASP A 162 33.01 0.09 -0.01
N ARG A 163 33.04 -1.24 0.09
CA ARG A 163 32.43 -2.13 -0.89
C ARG A 163 30.98 -2.41 -0.54
N PHE A 164 30.05 -2.02 -1.42
CA PHE A 164 28.66 -2.46 -1.33
C PHE A 164 28.54 -3.99 -1.45
N VAL A 165 27.81 -4.60 -0.53
CA VAL A 165 27.62 -6.05 -0.47
C VAL A 165 26.21 -6.43 -0.90
N ALA A 166 25.20 -5.84 -0.26
CA ALA A 166 23.80 -6.09 -0.55
C ALA A 166 22.91 -4.99 0.04
N ARG A 167 21.70 -4.86 -0.52
CA ARG A 167 20.57 -4.19 0.13
C ARG A 167 19.61 -5.27 0.62
N LEU A 168 19.18 -5.18 1.86
CA LEU A 168 18.33 -6.17 2.52
C LEU A 168 16.88 -5.68 2.54
N ASP A 169 15.89 -6.57 2.47
CA ASP A 169 14.49 -6.12 2.56
C ASP A 169 14.19 -5.54 3.95
N LEU A 170 14.59 -6.27 4.99
CA LEU A 170 14.47 -5.90 6.40
C LEU A 170 15.71 -6.35 7.16
N ALA A 171 16.18 -5.54 8.12
CA ALA A 171 17.29 -5.91 8.98
C ALA A 171 17.14 -5.45 10.42
N PHE A 172 17.81 -6.19 11.31
CA PHE A 172 18.17 -5.78 12.67
C PHE A 172 19.69 -5.63 12.68
N GLU A 173 20.16 -4.42 12.44
CA GLU A 173 21.57 -4.14 12.11
C GLU A 173 22.51 -4.50 13.28
N GLU A 174 22.11 -4.20 14.51
CA GLU A 174 22.89 -4.49 15.72
C GLU A 174 23.06 -6.00 15.96
N ALA A 175 22.02 -6.77 15.63
CA ALA A 175 22.02 -8.22 15.78
C ALA A 175 22.55 -8.95 14.53
N LYS A 176 22.84 -8.22 13.45
CA LYS A 176 23.17 -8.77 12.12
C LYS A 176 22.17 -9.83 11.65
N VAL A 177 20.88 -9.56 11.81
CA VAL A 177 19.80 -10.44 11.30
C VAL A 177 19.13 -9.76 10.11
N ALA A 178 19.12 -10.43 8.96
CA ALA A 178 18.41 -10.03 7.76
C ALA A 178 17.17 -10.90 7.56
N VAL A 179 16.04 -10.29 7.19
CA VAL A 179 14.82 -11.00 6.84
C VAL A 179 14.42 -10.62 5.41
N GLU A 180 14.49 -11.57 4.50
CA GLU A 180 14.26 -11.36 3.06
C GLU A 180 12.98 -12.06 2.59
N TYR A 181 12.19 -11.37 1.78
CA TYR A 181 11.00 -11.96 1.17
C TYR A 181 11.35 -12.59 -0.18
N ASP A 182 11.17 -13.90 -0.29
CA ASP A 182 11.34 -14.61 -1.56
C ASP A 182 10.05 -14.53 -2.39
N ARG A 183 10.13 -13.81 -3.51
CA ARG A 183 9.03 -13.64 -4.48
C ARG A 183 8.71 -14.91 -5.28
N GLY A 184 9.40 -16.02 -5.06
CA GLY A 184 9.12 -17.32 -5.67
C GLY A 184 9.46 -17.40 -7.16
N ARG A 185 10.43 -16.61 -7.62
CA ARG A 185 10.83 -16.53 -9.04
C ARG A 185 12.29 -16.90 -9.25
N HIS A 186 12.60 -18.18 -9.14
CA HIS A 186 13.88 -18.69 -9.63
C HIS A 186 13.62 -19.83 -10.61
N ALA A 187 13.02 -19.50 -11.76
CA ALA A 187 13.14 -20.32 -12.97
C ALA A 187 14.47 -20.10 -13.69
N ASP A 188 15.26 -19.10 -13.27
CA ASP A 188 16.57 -18.77 -13.81
C ASP A 188 17.68 -19.23 -12.83
N PRO A 189 18.49 -20.25 -13.21
CA PRO A 189 19.63 -20.71 -12.43
C PRO A 189 20.68 -19.62 -12.16
N ALA A 190 20.85 -18.64 -13.06
CA ALA A 190 21.84 -17.58 -12.88
C ALA A 190 21.45 -16.64 -11.73
N GLN A 191 20.16 -16.31 -11.61
CA GLN A 191 19.64 -15.52 -10.50
C GLN A 191 19.80 -16.26 -9.17
N ALA A 192 19.49 -17.56 -9.15
CA ALA A 192 19.64 -18.39 -7.94
C ALA A 192 21.11 -18.43 -7.46
N GLU A 193 22.06 -18.55 -8.38
CA GLU A 193 23.49 -18.51 -8.06
C GLU A 193 23.92 -17.14 -7.55
N HIS A 194 23.46 -16.06 -8.19
CA HIS A 194 23.74 -14.69 -7.72
C HIS A 194 23.23 -14.47 -6.30
N ASP A 195 22.00 -14.90 -6.00
CA ASP A 195 21.42 -14.78 -4.67
C ASP A 195 22.12 -15.67 -3.63
N ARG A 196 22.61 -16.85 -4.04
CA ARG A 196 23.45 -17.71 -3.19
C ARG A 196 24.76 -17.02 -2.84
N VAL A 197 25.51 -16.53 -3.83
CA VAL A 197 26.78 -15.83 -3.63
C VAL A 197 26.59 -14.58 -2.77
N ARG A 198 25.51 -13.82 -2.98
CA ARG A 198 25.15 -12.66 -2.17
C ARG A 198 24.93 -13.02 -0.70
N ARG A 199 24.16 -14.08 -0.43
CA ARG A 199 23.93 -14.56 0.95
C ARG A 199 25.18 -15.13 1.60
N ASP A 200 26.06 -15.79 0.84
CA ASP A 200 27.32 -16.30 1.37
C ASP A 200 28.26 -15.17 1.81
N ARG A 201 28.29 -14.05 1.07
CA ARG A 201 29.01 -12.84 1.50
C ARG A 201 28.43 -12.25 2.79
N LEU A 202 27.11 -12.14 2.89
CA LEU A 202 26.44 -11.67 4.11
C LEU A 202 26.80 -12.56 5.31
N ARG A 203 26.75 -13.88 5.14
CA ARG A 203 27.15 -14.85 6.19
C ARG A 203 28.61 -14.69 6.59
N ALA A 204 29.52 -14.47 5.65
CA ALA A 204 30.93 -14.22 5.94
C ALA A 204 31.13 -12.95 6.78
N LEU A 205 30.23 -11.96 6.68
CA LEU A 205 30.20 -10.75 7.50
C LEU A 205 29.47 -10.94 8.84
N GLY A 206 29.05 -12.17 9.16
CA GLY A 206 28.37 -12.53 10.40
C GLY A 206 26.85 -12.31 10.37
N TRP A 207 26.25 -12.14 9.19
CA TRP A 207 24.80 -12.00 9.09
C TRP A 207 24.08 -13.35 9.11
N THR A 208 23.01 -13.40 9.89
CA THR A 208 21.99 -14.46 9.79
C THR A 208 20.91 -14.02 8.82
N VAL A 209 20.75 -14.75 7.70
CA VAL A 209 19.75 -14.41 6.66
C VAL A 209 18.58 -15.39 6.74
N ILE A 210 17.41 -14.87 7.11
CA ILE A 210 16.14 -15.61 7.17
C ILE A 210 15.35 -15.31 5.91
N VAL A 211 15.08 -16.34 5.10
CA VAL A 211 14.30 -16.20 3.86
C VAL A 211 12.86 -16.63 4.09
N VAL A 212 11.93 -15.75 3.74
CA VAL A 212 10.50 -15.90 3.96
C VAL A 212 9.80 -16.01 2.61
N THR A 213 9.32 -17.21 2.28
CA THR A 213 8.51 -17.42 1.08
C THR A 213 7.07 -16.96 1.29
N ASN A 214 6.33 -16.77 0.19
CA ASN A 214 4.91 -16.41 0.23
C ASN A 214 4.06 -17.37 1.09
N ASP A 215 4.31 -18.68 1.01
CA ASP A 215 3.55 -19.67 1.78
C ASP A 215 3.87 -19.58 3.28
N ARG A 216 5.13 -19.29 3.63
CA ARG A 216 5.51 -19.03 5.01
C ARG A 216 4.85 -17.76 5.54
N LEU A 217 4.88 -16.67 4.77
CA LEU A 217 4.25 -15.40 5.15
C LEU A 217 2.73 -15.52 5.31
N ARG A 218 2.08 -16.34 4.48
CA ARG A 218 0.63 -16.49 4.50
C ARG A 218 0.13 -17.43 5.57
N ASP A 219 0.75 -18.62 5.65
CA ASP A 219 0.17 -19.75 6.37
C ASP A 219 0.97 -20.10 7.64
N ARG A 220 2.20 -19.59 7.78
CA ARG A 220 3.14 -19.94 8.87
C ARG A 220 3.87 -18.72 9.42
N VAL A 221 3.19 -17.57 9.48
CA VAL A 221 3.83 -16.32 9.92
C VAL A 221 4.32 -16.42 11.37
N ASP A 222 3.61 -17.14 12.24
CA ASP A 222 4.04 -17.34 13.63
C ASP A 222 5.40 -18.06 13.71
N GLU A 223 5.64 -19.05 12.85
CA GLU A 223 6.93 -19.76 12.76
C GLU A 223 8.04 -18.82 12.29
N VAL A 224 7.76 -17.97 11.31
CA VAL A 224 8.71 -16.95 10.82
C VAL A 224 9.09 -15.99 11.95
N ILE A 225 8.10 -15.52 12.73
CA ILE A 225 8.37 -14.59 13.83
C ILE A 225 9.16 -15.28 14.95
N ALA A 226 8.84 -16.54 15.25
CA ALA A 226 9.60 -17.31 16.22
C ALA A 226 11.06 -17.52 15.78
N GLU A 227 11.30 -17.80 14.50
CA GLU A 227 12.64 -17.90 13.91
C GLU A 227 13.41 -16.59 14.04
N VAL A 228 12.78 -15.46 13.70
CA VAL A 228 13.40 -14.13 13.84
C VAL A 228 13.69 -13.82 15.30
N ALA A 229 12.74 -14.05 16.23
CA ALA A 229 12.94 -13.81 17.65
C ALA A 229 14.08 -14.66 18.23
N ALA A 230 14.18 -15.93 17.82
CA ALA A 230 15.28 -16.81 18.20
C ALA A 230 16.63 -16.28 17.69
N ALA A 231 16.70 -15.82 16.44
CA ALA A 231 17.91 -15.21 15.88
C ALA A 231 18.30 -13.91 16.61
N LEU A 232 17.33 -13.15 17.12
CA LEU A 232 17.56 -11.96 17.92
C LEU A 232 17.87 -12.24 19.40
N GLY A 233 17.75 -13.49 19.86
CA GLY A 233 17.92 -13.84 21.28
C GLY A 233 16.83 -13.27 22.19
N VAL A 234 15.66 -12.91 21.65
CA VAL A 234 14.53 -12.37 22.42
C VAL A 234 13.41 -13.41 22.52
N ARG A 235 12.63 -13.37 23.61
CA ARG A 235 11.42 -14.19 23.70
C ARG A 235 10.38 -13.65 22.73
N SER A 236 9.87 -14.50 21.83
CA SER A 236 8.76 -14.13 20.97
C SER A 236 7.52 -13.86 21.83
N GLY A 237 6.87 -12.71 21.62
CA GLY A 237 5.60 -12.36 22.27
C GLY A 237 4.41 -13.12 21.68
N VAL A 238 4.54 -14.43 21.43
CA VAL A 238 3.44 -15.26 20.95
C VAL A 238 2.61 -15.65 22.16
N ALA A 239 1.51 -14.91 22.40
CA ALA A 239 0.44 -15.40 23.26
C ALA A 239 -0.28 -16.54 22.52
N ALA A 240 -0.29 -17.72 23.14
CA ALA A 240 -1.03 -18.90 22.71
C ALA A 240 -2.55 -18.65 22.70
#